data_AF-D5U794-F1
#
_entry.id   AF-D5U794-F1
#
_cell.length_a   1.000
_cell.length_b   1.000
_cell.length_c   1.000
_cell.angle_alpha   90.00
_cell.angle_beta   90.00
_cell.angle_gamma   90.00
#
_symmetry.space_group_name_H-M   'P 1'
#
loop_
_entity.id
_entity.type
_entity.pdbx_description
1 polymer ?
#
loop_
_entity_poly.entity_id
_entity_poly.type
_entity_poly.pdbx_seq_one_letter_code
_entity_poly.pdbx_strand_id
1 'polypeptide(L)'
;MKKIFLTFIISIVFIISCSDYNAVKVFTIVHMNDTHSKNKELVSKEDGSTNRYGGAARRKTFIDNIKKTNENVIVMHAGDTITGSVFSIVYQGMDEVELMNDLGVNVSALGNHEFDFGINQLNNIISNRNFPTIACNVKVIATGENYVPSYMITNIKGINVAVVGVLQSEKMNITQGLDYIDIEDEILSLKNLLNTTPINTTNDMTILLSHAGFDTDKKIAESLPNVFNIIIGGHTHTLIEKPVIIGNTTIVQAGEYGEYIGTIDVMFKNGKYAYPNYKLTRLDETIKEDETILAKIDEMQKEVDKEFNTEIAVLPYALTDEDIRNKSAALGNFVSDIVSSSQEGIDIALINSGSLRGELPSGKVTLGNIYEFFPFDNLIILTTLSGSELKSILELSASRVGEGAFLQVSKDCIINFDSNGKLLESYIKGKPINDNEKYIVAVADYIFNGGEKYIDSNGKPLFQYGENTIHTGLDMRDLIIKKLKEYKNVPESAIDNRERIIFN
;
A
#
# COMPACT_ATOMS: atom_id res chain seq x y z
N MET A 1 -38.32 -79.25 -49.13
CA MET A 1 -36.97 -78.64 -49.29
C MET A 1 -37.18 -77.25 -49.89
N LYS A 2 -37.24 -76.19 -49.07
CA LYS A 2 -36.19 -75.15 -48.86
C LYS A 2 -35.71 -74.56 -50.22
N LYS A 3 -35.80 -73.26 -50.52
CA LYS A 3 -35.44 -72.08 -49.70
C LYS A 3 -36.22 -70.83 -50.14
N ILE A 4 -36.68 -70.04 -49.17
CA ILE A 4 -37.10 -68.63 -49.33
C ILE A 4 -35.90 -67.78 -48.91
N PHE A 5 -35.45 -66.87 -49.78
CA PHE A 5 -34.41 -65.88 -49.48
C PHE A 5 -35.08 -64.70 -48.77
N LEU A 6 -34.71 -64.46 -47.52
CA LEU A 6 -35.11 -63.30 -46.73
C LEU A 6 -33.92 -62.31 -46.74
N THR A 7 -34.05 -61.23 -47.50
CA THR A 7 -33.07 -60.14 -47.52
C THR A 7 -33.32 -59.23 -46.32
N PHE A 8 -32.39 -59.22 -45.38
CA PHE A 8 -32.43 -58.37 -44.18
C PHE A 8 -32.00 -56.94 -44.57
N ILE A 9 -32.93 -55.98 -44.53
CA ILE A 9 -32.61 -54.55 -44.60
C ILE A 9 -32.17 -54.13 -43.19
N ILE A 10 -30.86 -53.93 -43.02
CA ILE A 10 -30.30 -53.32 -41.82
C ILE A 10 -30.47 -51.81 -41.97
N SER A 11 -31.47 -51.24 -41.31
CA SER A 11 -31.58 -49.80 -41.10
C SER A 11 -30.48 -49.36 -40.14
N ILE A 12 -29.44 -48.73 -40.68
CA ILE A 12 -28.41 -48.03 -39.90
C ILE A 12 -29.07 -46.80 -39.28
N VAL A 13 -29.36 -46.89 -37.98
CA VAL A 13 -29.66 -45.73 -37.14
C VAL A 13 -28.35 -44.96 -36.98
N PHE A 14 -28.23 -43.81 -37.65
CA PHE A 14 -27.20 -42.83 -37.36
C PHE A 14 -27.46 -42.28 -35.95
N ILE A 15 -26.80 -42.89 -34.96
CA ILE A 15 -26.64 -42.29 -33.63
C ILE A 15 -25.71 -41.10 -33.87
N ILE A 16 -26.27 -39.90 -33.87
CA ILE A 16 -25.53 -38.64 -33.78
C ILE A 16 -24.81 -38.70 -32.42
N SER A 17 -23.56 -39.11 -32.46
CA SER A 17 -22.62 -39.02 -31.35
C SER A 17 -22.61 -37.57 -30.86
N CYS A 18 -22.95 -37.37 -29.59
CA CYS A 18 -22.77 -36.12 -28.87
C CYS A 18 -21.41 -35.51 -29.22
N SER A 19 -21.43 -34.29 -29.74
CA SER A 19 -20.25 -33.44 -29.81
C SER A 19 -19.76 -33.16 -28.39
N ASP A 20 -18.52 -33.55 -28.09
CA ASP A 20 -17.78 -33.03 -26.94
C ASP A 20 -17.62 -31.51 -27.11
N TYR A 21 -18.48 -30.74 -26.44
CA TYR A 21 -18.40 -29.28 -26.42
C TYR A 21 -17.18 -28.85 -25.59
N ASN A 22 -16.14 -28.39 -26.28
CA ASN A 22 -14.97 -27.75 -25.67
C ASN A 22 -15.38 -26.46 -24.92
N ALA A 23 -14.66 -26.11 -23.86
CA ALA A 23 -14.87 -24.85 -23.16
C ALA A 23 -14.64 -23.67 -24.11
N VAL A 24 -15.51 -22.67 -24.05
CA VAL A 24 -15.46 -21.46 -24.89
C VAL A 24 -15.04 -20.27 -24.05
N LYS A 25 -14.11 -19.47 -24.58
CA LYS A 25 -13.71 -18.19 -23.99
C LYS A 25 -14.83 -17.16 -24.15
N VAL A 26 -15.31 -16.60 -23.05
CA VAL A 26 -16.39 -15.61 -23.06
C VAL A 26 -15.82 -14.19 -23.03
N PHE A 27 -14.88 -13.93 -22.14
CA PHE A 27 -14.25 -12.62 -21.95
C PHE A 27 -12.86 -12.75 -21.32
N THR A 28 -12.09 -11.67 -21.35
CA THR A 28 -10.77 -11.59 -20.67
C THR A 28 -10.84 -10.57 -19.56
N ILE A 29 -10.39 -10.95 -18.36
CA ILE A 29 -10.09 -10.01 -17.28
C ILE A 29 -8.62 -9.60 -17.42
N VAL A 30 -8.37 -8.31 -17.38
CA VAL A 30 -7.04 -7.74 -17.15
C VAL A 30 -7.05 -7.14 -15.75
N HIS A 31 -6.13 -7.55 -14.88
CA HIS A 31 -6.10 -7.03 -13.51
C HIS A 31 -4.73 -6.51 -13.09
N MET A 32 -4.80 -5.56 -12.18
CA MET A 32 -3.70 -4.90 -11.49
C MET A 32 -4.09 -4.69 -10.03
N ASN A 33 -3.10 -4.38 -9.19
CA ASN A 33 -3.27 -4.05 -7.78
C ASN A 33 -2.06 -3.21 -7.34
N ASP A 34 -2.22 -2.41 -6.29
CA ASP A 34 -1.11 -1.74 -5.58
C ASP A 34 -0.18 -0.94 -6.51
N THR A 35 -0.76 -0.16 -7.42
CA THR A 35 0.04 0.62 -8.39
C THR A 35 0.71 1.84 -7.75
N HIS A 36 0.19 2.32 -6.62
CA HIS A 36 0.84 3.33 -5.77
C HIS A 36 1.38 4.55 -6.54
N SER A 37 0.61 5.03 -7.53
CA SER A 37 0.96 6.18 -8.37
C SER A 37 2.33 6.05 -9.04
N LYS A 38 2.79 4.83 -9.32
CA LYS A 38 3.99 4.58 -10.13
C LYS A 38 3.66 4.81 -11.61
N ASN A 39 3.52 6.08 -11.94
CA ASN A 39 3.11 6.56 -13.26
C ASN A 39 4.22 6.37 -14.29
N LYS A 40 5.47 6.68 -13.91
CA LYS A 40 6.66 6.47 -14.73
C LYS A 40 7.17 5.04 -14.64
N GLU A 41 7.94 4.65 -15.65
CA GLU A 41 8.71 3.41 -15.57
C GLU A 41 9.66 3.42 -14.37
N LEU A 42 9.82 2.24 -13.79
CA LEU A 42 10.80 1.94 -12.76
C LEU A 42 12.11 1.52 -13.42
N VAL A 43 13.21 1.83 -12.74
CA VAL A 43 14.55 1.50 -13.21
C VAL A 43 15.29 0.75 -12.12
N SER A 44 15.71 -0.48 -12.39
CA SER A 44 16.63 -1.22 -11.54
C SER A 44 17.97 -1.42 -12.24
N LYS A 45 19.04 -1.52 -11.45
CA LYS A 45 20.39 -1.88 -11.93
C LYS A 45 20.75 -3.24 -11.35
N GLU A 46 20.77 -4.27 -12.19
CA GLU A 46 21.14 -5.64 -11.83
C GLU A 46 22.24 -6.11 -12.77
N ASP A 47 23.30 -6.75 -12.25
CA ASP A 47 24.38 -7.35 -13.05
C ASP A 47 25.02 -6.44 -14.12
N GLY A 48 24.99 -5.12 -13.90
CA GLY A 48 25.51 -4.13 -14.85
C GLY A 48 24.56 -3.76 -16.00
N SER A 49 23.36 -4.35 -16.06
CA SER A 49 22.29 -3.91 -16.96
C SER A 49 21.34 -2.93 -16.28
N THR A 50 20.80 -1.99 -17.05
CA THR A 50 19.70 -1.13 -16.62
C THR A 50 18.41 -1.78 -17.10
N ASN A 51 17.55 -2.20 -16.17
CA ASN A 51 16.28 -2.83 -16.47
C ASN A 51 15.18 -1.79 -16.26
N ARG A 52 14.35 -1.56 -17.28
CA ARG A 52 13.20 -0.65 -17.21
C ARG A 52 11.90 -1.42 -17.29
N TYR A 53 10.95 -1.10 -16.41
CA TYR A 53 9.69 -1.82 -16.32
C TYR A 53 8.57 -1.00 -15.69
N GLY A 54 7.33 -1.49 -15.79
CA GLY A 54 6.14 -0.83 -15.25
C GLY A 54 5.79 0.48 -15.98
N GLY A 55 5.18 1.40 -15.23
CA GLY A 55 4.71 2.68 -15.74
C GLY A 55 3.36 2.61 -16.46
N ALA A 56 2.54 3.65 -16.30
CA ALA A 56 1.20 3.73 -16.87
C ALA A 56 1.20 3.68 -18.41
N ALA A 57 2.26 4.18 -19.06
CA ALA A 57 2.39 4.15 -20.51
C ALA A 57 2.54 2.71 -21.07
N ARG A 58 3.32 1.83 -20.42
CA ARG A 58 3.37 0.40 -20.81
C ARG A 58 2.08 -0.32 -20.44
N ARG A 59 1.48 -0.01 -19.28
CA ARG A 59 0.17 -0.55 -18.89
C ARG A 59 -0.86 -0.28 -19.99
N LYS A 60 -0.93 0.96 -20.49
CA LYS A 60 -1.81 1.37 -21.59
C LYS A 60 -1.58 0.56 -22.86
N THR A 61 -0.34 0.50 -23.36
CA THR A 61 -0.02 -0.28 -24.56
C THR A 61 -0.41 -1.76 -24.41
N PHE A 62 -0.10 -2.36 -23.26
CA PHE A 62 -0.44 -3.75 -23.00
C PHE A 62 -1.95 -3.97 -23.02
N ILE A 63 -2.72 -3.17 -22.27
CA ILE A 63 -4.19 -3.25 -22.20
C ILE A 63 -4.80 -3.07 -23.60
N ASP A 64 -4.33 -2.10 -24.37
CA ASP A 64 -4.84 -1.85 -25.71
C ASP A 64 -4.54 -3.00 -26.68
N ASN A 65 -3.38 -3.66 -26.55
CA ASN A 65 -3.07 -4.85 -27.34
C ASN A 65 -3.97 -6.05 -26.96
N ILE A 66 -4.29 -6.21 -25.67
CA ILE A 66 -5.28 -7.22 -25.24
C ILE A 66 -6.66 -6.89 -25.79
N LYS A 67 -7.11 -5.62 -25.71
CA LYS A 67 -8.39 -5.14 -26.26
C LYS A 67 -8.48 -5.29 -27.79
N LYS A 68 -7.37 -5.19 -28.53
CA LYS A 68 -7.33 -5.42 -29.99
C LYS A 68 -7.44 -6.90 -30.38
N THR A 69 -6.92 -7.81 -29.54
CA THR A 69 -6.81 -9.24 -29.87
C THR A 69 -7.90 -10.09 -29.22
N ASN A 70 -8.69 -9.52 -28.31
CA ASN A 70 -9.72 -10.23 -27.56
C ASN A 70 -11.03 -9.46 -27.58
N GLU A 71 -12.14 -10.18 -27.75
CA GLU A 71 -13.47 -9.62 -27.58
C GLU A 71 -13.84 -9.56 -26.09
N ASN A 72 -14.51 -8.49 -25.68
CA ASN A 72 -15.02 -8.29 -24.31
C ASN A 72 -13.89 -8.36 -23.26
N VAL A 73 -13.16 -7.26 -23.10
CA VAL A 73 -12.13 -7.15 -22.08
C VAL A 73 -12.65 -6.30 -20.94
N ILE A 74 -12.50 -6.79 -19.71
CA ILE A 74 -12.78 -6.04 -18.49
C ILE A 74 -11.47 -5.79 -17.75
N VAL A 75 -11.21 -4.52 -17.43
CA VAL A 75 -10.00 -4.10 -16.71
C VAL A 75 -10.38 -3.82 -15.26
N MET A 76 -9.74 -4.50 -14.31
CA MET A 76 -10.04 -4.41 -12.88
C MET A 76 -8.80 -3.97 -12.10
N HIS A 77 -8.99 -3.20 -11.02
CA HIS A 77 -7.91 -2.83 -10.11
C HIS A 77 -8.26 -3.17 -8.66
N ALA A 78 -7.41 -3.91 -7.94
CA ALA A 78 -7.73 -4.36 -6.60
C ALA A 78 -7.38 -3.34 -5.49
N GLY A 79 -7.55 -2.03 -5.72
CA GLY A 79 -7.24 -0.98 -4.73
C GLY A 79 -5.77 -0.58 -4.64
N ASP A 80 -5.46 0.41 -3.81
CA ASP A 80 -4.15 1.07 -3.63
C ASP A 80 -3.56 1.58 -4.95
N THR A 81 -4.34 2.47 -5.56
CA THR A 81 -3.95 3.19 -6.77
C THR A 81 -3.09 4.40 -6.43
N ILE A 82 -3.31 5.02 -5.26
CA ILE A 82 -2.67 6.26 -4.84
C ILE A 82 -1.65 6.01 -3.71
N THR A 83 -0.92 7.07 -3.36
CA THR A 83 0.18 7.09 -2.38
C THR A 83 1.40 6.29 -2.84
N GLY A 84 2.62 6.75 -2.51
CA GLY A 84 3.87 6.07 -2.87
C GLY A 84 4.67 6.71 -4.01
N SER A 85 4.21 7.84 -4.55
CA SER A 85 4.97 8.63 -5.52
C SER A 85 4.79 10.13 -5.34
N VAL A 86 5.76 10.91 -5.84
CA VAL A 86 5.71 12.37 -5.88
C VAL A 86 4.51 12.91 -6.68
N PHE A 87 4.00 12.14 -7.64
CA PHE A 87 2.79 12.51 -8.36
C PHE A 87 1.59 12.48 -7.41
N SER A 88 1.41 11.38 -6.67
CA SER A 88 0.31 11.26 -5.71
C SER A 88 0.36 12.36 -4.65
N ILE A 89 1.54 12.84 -4.26
CA ILE A 89 1.68 13.95 -3.30
C ILE A 89 1.17 15.26 -3.89
N VAL A 90 1.63 15.62 -5.09
CA VAL A 90 1.29 16.90 -5.73
C VAL A 90 -0.15 16.93 -6.22
N TYR A 91 -0.62 15.82 -6.78
CA TYR A 91 -1.96 15.68 -7.33
C TYR A 91 -2.98 15.11 -6.35
N GLN A 92 -2.55 14.69 -5.16
CA GLN A 92 -3.39 14.07 -4.13
C GLN A 92 -4.26 12.95 -4.72
N GLY A 93 -3.64 12.09 -5.54
CA GLY A 93 -4.27 10.94 -6.21
C GLY A 93 -5.04 11.25 -7.51
N MET A 94 -5.21 12.51 -7.90
CA MET A 94 -5.91 12.86 -9.15
C MET A 94 -5.14 12.47 -10.42
N ASP A 95 -3.84 12.28 -10.32
CA ASP A 95 -2.98 11.77 -11.37
C ASP A 95 -3.42 10.36 -11.82
N GLU A 96 -3.66 9.45 -10.86
CA GLU A 96 -4.13 8.09 -11.17
C GLU A 96 -5.61 8.09 -11.59
N VAL A 97 -6.44 9.03 -11.14
CA VAL A 97 -7.80 9.18 -11.71
C VAL A 97 -7.75 9.41 -13.21
N GLU A 98 -6.91 10.35 -13.66
CA GLU A 98 -6.77 10.69 -15.07
C GLU A 98 -6.20 9.51 -15.87
N LEU A 99 -5.14 8.87 -15.36
CA LEU A 99 -4.50 7.73 -16.03
C LEU A 99 -5.43 6.51 -16.09
N MET A 100 -6.06 6.11 -14.98
CA MET A 100 -6.96 4.94 -14.95
C MET A 100 -8.16 5.10 -15.89
N ASN A 101 -8.68 6.33 -16.03
CA ASN A 101 -9.72 6.65 -17.01
C ASN A 101 -9.22 6.37 -18.45
N ASP A 102 -7.99 6.75 -18.80
CA ASP A 102 -7.40 6.53 -20.13
C ASP A 102 -7.00 5.06 -20.39
N LEU A 103 -6.55 4.35 -19.34
CA LEU A 103 -6.35 2.90 -19.38
C LEU A 103 -7.68 2.15 -19.61
N GLY A 104 -8.80 2.80 -19.30
CA GLY A 104 -10.14 2.25 -19.44
C GLY A 104 -10.39 1.16 -18.43
N VAL A 105 -10.07 1.45 -17.16
CA VAL A 105 -10.45 0.64 -15.99
C VAL A 105 -11.98 0.61 -15.89
N ASN A 106 -12.54 -0.55 -15.59
CA ASN A 106 -13.99 -0.77 -15.50
C ASN A 106 -14.50 -0.83 -14.07
N VAL A 107 -13.63 -1.16 -13.10
CA VAL A 107 -13.96 -1.21 -11.68
C VAL A 107 -12.68 -1.24 -10.85
N SER A 108 -12.72 -0.59 -9.68
CA SER A 108 -11.65 -0.71 -8.67
C SER A 108 -12.24 -1.13 -7.32
N ALA A 109 -11.53 -1.94 -6.56
CA ALA A 109 -11.77 -2.03 -5.12
C ALA A 109 -11.26 -0.74 -4.44
N LEU A 110 -11.79 -0.48 -3.24
CA LEU A 110 -11.21 0.48 -2.32
C LEU A 110 -10.04 -0.20 -1.58
N GLY A 111 -8.87 0.43 -1.57
CA GLY A 111 -7.71 0.06 -0.76
C GLY A 111 -7.52 1.01 0.43
N ASN A 112 -6.55 0.72 1.28
CA ASN A 112 -6.32 1.52 2.49
C ASN A 112 -5.66 2.86 2.17
N HIS A 113 -4.81 2.93 1.14
CA HIS A 113 -4.14 4.19 0.77
C HIS A 113 -5.07 5.19 0.07
N GLU A 114 -6.24 4.75 -0.40
CA GLU A 114 -7.29 5.67 -0.90
C GLU A 114 -7.75 6.71 0.14
N PHE A 115 -7.49 6.47 1.43
CA PHE A 115 -7.87 7.36 2.53
C PHE A 115 -6.80 8.39 2.92
N ASP A 116 -5.59 8.32 2.37
CA ASP A 116 -4.44 9.08 2.91
C ASP A 116 -4.57 10.59 2.79
N PHE A 117 -5.31 11.07 1.79
CA PHE A 117 -5.59 12.50 1.61
C PHE A 117 -6.93 12.92 2.25
N GLY A 118 -7.53 12.04 3.04
CA GLY A 118 -8.79 12.27 3.77
C GLY A 118 -10.05 12.04 2.94
N ILE A 119 -11.18 11.94 3.65
CA ILE A 119 -12.50 11.58 3.09
C ILE A 119 -12.96 12.54 1.98
N ASN A 120 -12.69 13.85 2.12
CA ASN A 120 -13.10 14.82 1.11
C ASN A 120 -12.38 14.59 -0.22
N GLN A 121 -11.08 14.30 -0.17
CA GLN A 121 -10.31 14.03 -1.37
C GLN A 121 -10.64 12.64 -1.94
N LEU A 122 -10.88 11.63 -1.09
CA LEU A 122 -11.39 10.34 -1.54
C LEU A 122 -12.73 10.49 -2.30
N ASN A 123 -13.67 11.27 -1.78
CA ASN A 123 -14.93 11.57 -2.48
C ASN A 123 -14.68 12.25 -3.83
N ASN A 124 -13.74 13.19 -3.89
CA ASN A 124 -13.32 13.85 -5.13
C ASN A 124 -12.76 12.84 -6.14
N ILE A 125 -11.83 11.97 -5.72
CA ILE A 125 -11.26 10.88 -6.53
C ILE A 125 -12.36 9.98 -7.07
N ILE A 126 -13.25 9.48 -6.21
CA ILE A 126 -14.35 8.58 -6.61
C ILE A 126 -15.27 9.27 -7.63
N SER A 127 -15.60 10.55 -7.43
CA SER A 127 -16.51 11.29 -8.31
C SER A 127 -15.95 11.57 -9.71
N ASN A 128 -14.63 11.58 -9.87
CA ASN A 128 -13.95 11.84 -11.15
C ASN A 128 -13.51 10.55 -11.88
N ARG A 129 -13.70 9.37 -11.27
CA ARG A 129 -13.49 8.08 -11.94
C ARG A 129 -14.68 7.78 -12.87
N ASN A 130 -14.38 7.32 -14.09
CA ASN A 130 -15.40 6.86 -15.06
C ASN A 130 -15.95 5.47 -14.74
N PHE A 131 -15.58 4.91 -13.59
CA PHE A 131 -15.88 3.56 -13.16
C PHE A 131 -16.16 3.53 -11.64
N PRO A 132 -16.95 2.56 -11.15
CA PRO A 132 -17.23 2.45 -9.74
C PRO A 132 -15.99 2.02 -8.94
N THR A 133 -15.86 2.61 -7.75
CA THR A 133 -15.00 2.09 -6.68
C THR A 133 -15.90 1.33 -5.71
N ILE A 134 -15.55 0.09 -5.33
CA ILE A 134 -16.44 -0.82 -4.59
C ILE A 134 -15.80 -1.38 -3.31
N ALA A 135 -16.61 -1.53 -2.25
CA ALA A 135 -16.26 -2.22 -1.00
C ALA A 135 -17.53 -2.53 -0.19
N CYS A 136 -17.69 -3.77 0.29
CA CYS A 136 -18.89 -4.18 1.02
C CYS A 136 -18.83 -3.93 2.53
N ASN A 137 -17.63 -3.75 3.08
CA ASN A 137 -17.38 -3.70 4.51
C ASN A 137 -16.99 -2.30 5.01
N VAL A 138 -17.24 -1.24 4.22
CA VAL A 138 -16.98 0.15 4.62
C VAL A 138 -18.32 0.88 4.78
N LYS A 139 -18.60 1.36 5.98
CA LYS A 139 -19.87 1.99 6.36
C LYS A 139 -19.66 3.44 6.76
N VAL A 140 -20.66 4.29 6.50
CA VAL A 140 -20.73 5.63 7.09
C VAL A 140 -21.26 5.49 8.52
N ILE A 141 -20.48 5.92 9.52
CA ILE A 141 -20.82 5.75 10.96
C ILE A 141 -22.18 6.35 11.28
N ALA A 142 -22.47 7.54 10.75
CA ALA A 142 -23.68 8.29 11.08
C ALA A 142 -24.97 7.62 10.58
N THR A 143 -24.90 6.81 9.52
CA THR A 143 -26.09 6.26 8.83
C THR A 143 -26.14 4.73 8.84
N GLY A 144 -24.99 4.06 9.00
CA GLY A 144 -24.85 2.61 8.81
C GLY A 144 -24.95 2.16 7.34
N GLU A 145 -25.06 3.09 6.39
CA GLU A 145 -25.09 2.79 4.97
C GLU A 145 -23.70 2.48 4.43
N ASN A 146 -23.62 1.77 3.30
CA ASN A 146 -22.35 1.55 2.62
C ASN A 146 -21.77 2.89 2.15
N TYR A 147 -20.48 3.11 2.41
CA TYR A 147 -19.77 4.32 1.96
C TYR A 147 -19.61 4.38 0.44
N VAL A 148 -19.31 3.24 -0.16
CA VAL A 148 -19.26 3.02 -1.62
C VAL A 148 -20.15 1.83 -1.99
N PRO A 149 -20.55 1.65 -3.27
CA PRO A 149 -21.30 0.46 -3.66
C PRO A 149 -20.58 -0.84 -3.27
N SER A 150 -21.30 -1.81 -2.73
CA SER A 150 -20.69 -3.08 -2.30
C SER A 150 -20.25 -3.98 -3.47
N TYR A 151 -20.91 -3.84 -4.61
CA TYR A 151 -20.69 -4.66 -5.79
C TYR A 151 -21.15 -3.92 -7.06
N MET A 152 -20.76 -4.45 -8.22
CA MET A 152 -21.39 -4.16 -9.50
C MET A 152 -21.80 -5.46 -10.21
N ILE A 153 -22.79 -5.38 -11.09
CA ILE A 153 -23.18 -6.49 -11.96
C ILE A 153 -23.05 -6.02 -13.40
N THR A 154 -22.44 -6.84 -14.25
CA THR A 154 -22.31 -6.58 -15.68
C THR A 154 -22.71 -7.82 -16.48
N ASN A 155 -23.31 -7.61 -17.65
CA ASN A 155 -23.64 -8.69 -18.58
C ASN A 155 -22.62 -8.71 -19.72
N ILE A 156 -21.90 -9.82 -19.86
CA ILE A 156 -20.89 -10.00 -20.90
C ILE A 156 -21.29 -11.21 -21.74
N LYS A 157 -21.71 -10.97 -23.00
CA LYS A 157 -22.20 -12.02 -23.91
C LYS A 157 -23.29 -12.91 -23.28
N GLY A 158 -24.22 -12.32 -22.53
CA GLY A 158 -25.32 -13.05 -21.89
C GLY A 158 -24.95 -13.71 -20.56
N ILE A 159 -23.69 -13.62 -20.12
CA ILE A 159 -23.25 -14.09 -18.80
C ILE A 159 -23.32 -12.92 -17.81
N ASN A 160 -24.07 -13.08 -16.74
CA ASN A 160 -24.12 -12.11 -15.65
C ASN A 160 -22.93 -12.34 -14.70
N VAL A 161 -22.10 -11.31 -14.55
CA VAL A 161 -20.91 -11.31 -13.70
C VAL A 161 -21.10 -10.31 -12.58
N ALA A 162 -21.12 -10.79 -11.34
CA ALA A 162 -21.08 -9.96 -10.14
C ALA A 162 -19.63 -9.74 -9.70
N VAL A 163 -19.25 -8.50 -9.42
CA VAL A 163 -17.94 -8.13 -8.87
C VAL A 163 -18.17 -7.46 -7.51
N VAL A 164 -17.64 -8.06 -6.45
CA VAL A 164 -17.79 -7.59 -5.06
C VAL A 164 -16.48 -7.00 -4.59
N GLY A 165 -16.52 -5.87 -3.88
CA GLY A 165 -15.34 -5.27 -3.28
C GLY A 165 -15.21 -5.64 -1.80
N VAL A 166 -13.98 -5.78 -1.29
CA VAL A 166 -13.71 -5.87 0.15
C VAL A 166 -12.37 -5.19 0.48
N LEU A 167 -12.30 -4.50 1.62
CA LEU A 167 -11.12 -3.79 2.12
C LEU A 167 -10.64 -4.45 3.42
N GLN A 168 -9.33 -4.45 3.69
CA GLN A 168 -8.78 -4.90 4.96
C GLN A 168 -9.43 -4.18 6.17
N SER A 169 -9.88 -4.93 7.17
CA SER A 169 -10.55 -4.38 8.36
C SER A 169 -9.61 -3.77 9.40
N GLU A 170 -8.32 -4.08 9.33
CA GLU A 170 -7.32 -3.53 10.24
C GLU A 170 -7.11 -2.03 9.99
N LYS A 171 -7.59 -1.20 10.94
CA LYS A 171 -7.47 0.27 10.89
C LYS A 171 -6.04 0.80 10.93
N MET A 172 -5.04 -0.05 11.19
CA MET A 172 -3.63 0.36 11.37
C MET A 172 -3.05 1.09 10.16
N ASN A 173 -3.59 0.84 8.95
CA ASN A 173 -3.09 1.40 7.70
C ASN A 173 -3.91 2.57 7.17
N ILE A 174 -4.93 3.04 7.91
CA ILE A 174 -5.74 4.19 7.51
C ILE A 174 -5.41 5.37 8.39
N THR A 175 -4.80 6.37 7.77
CA THR A 175 -4.24 7.54 8.44
C THR A 175 -5.32 8.60 8.74
N GLN A 176 -6.39 8.67 7.95
CA GLN A 176 -7.44 9.70 8.04
C GLN A 176 -8.85 9.15 7.78
N GLY A 177 -9.87 9.76 8.40
CA GLY A 177 -11.30 9.47 8.15
C GLY A 177 -11.96 8.42 9.05
N LEU A 178 -11.23 7.88 10.04
CA LEU A 178 -11.75 6.89 11.00
C LEU A 178 -12.85 7.41 11.94
N ASP A 179 -13.05 8.72 12.00
CA ASP A 179 -14.14 9.40 12.69
C ASP A 179 -15.44 9.47 11.86
N TYR A 180 -15.35 9.21 10.55
CA TYR A 180 -16.48 9.26 9.61
C TYR A 180 -16.92 7.88 9.12
N ILE A 181 -15.97 6.97 8.87
CA ILE A 181 -16.26 5.62 8.40
C ILE A 181 -15.94 4.55 9.45
N ASP A 182 -16.67 3.43 9.37
CA ASP A 182 -16.32 2.19 10.05
C ASP A 182 -15.99 1.10 9.03
N ILE A 183 -15.01 0.27 9.37
CA ILE A 183 -14.59 -0.85 8.52
C ILE A 183 -14.84 -2.11 9.30
N GLU A 184 -15.80 -2.87 8.80
CA GLU A 184 -16.28 -4.10 9.40
C GLU A 184 -15.40 -5.29 8.96
N ASP A 185 -15.49 -6.40 9.71
CA ASP A 185 -14.82 -7.67 9.38
C ASP A 185 -15.20 -8.14 7.96
N GLU A 186 -14.18 -8.49 7.18
CA GLU A 186 -14.28 -8.83 5.77
C GLU A 186 -15.23 -10.01 5.54
N ILE A 187 -15.03 -11.10 6.29
CA ILE A 187 -15.78 -12.35 6.10
C ILE A 187 -17.23 -12.17 6.57
N LEU A 188 -17.45 -11.47 7.68
CA LEU A 188 -18.77 -11.19 8.22
C LEU A 188 -19.58 -10.29 7.29
N SER A 189 -19.00 -9.21 6.77
CA SER A 189 -19.69 -8.32 5.84
C SER A 189 -19.98 -9.00 4.51
N LEU A 190 -19.07 -9.86 4.00
CA LEU A 190 -19.35 -10.69 2.83
C LEU A 190 -20.52 -11.68 3.09
N LYS A 191 -20.57 -12.35 4.25
CA LYS A 191 -21.70 -13.21 4.64
C LYS A 191 -23.01 -12.43 4.71
N ASN A 192 -22.99 -11.24 5.31
CA ASN A 192 -24.16 -10.38 5.42
C ASN A 192 -24.67 -9.91 4.05
N LEU A 193 -23.75 -9.53 3.14
CA LEU A 193 -24.09 -9.19 1.77
C LEU A 193 -24.75 -10.37 1.06
N LEU A 194 -24.17 -11.57 1.14
CA LEU A 194 -24.70 -12.77 0.47
C LEU A 194 -26.07 -13.20 1.03
N ASN A 195 -26.33 -12.97 2.32
CA ASN A 195 -27.61 -13.25 2.94
C ASN A 195 -28.72 -12.28 2.48
N THR A 196 -28.38 -11.01 2.29
CA THR A 196 -29.34 -9.97 1.88
C THR A 196 -29.51 -9.89 0.37
N THR A 197 -28.44 -10.14 -0.36
CA THR A 197 -28.35 -10.13 -1.81
C THR A 197 -27.57 -11.37 -2.26
N PRO A 198 -28.25 -12.48 -2.63
CA PRO A 198 -27.61 -13.76 -2.92
C PRO A 198 -26.94 -13.79 -4.31
N ILE A 199 -26.04 -12.84 -4.55
CA ILE A 199 -25.33 -12.57 -5.82
C ILE A 199 -24.62 -13.79 -6.39
N ASN A 200 -24.20 -14.74 -5.54
CA ASN A 200 -23.53 -15.97 -5.96
C ASN A 200 -24.48 -17.00 -6.59
N THR A 201 -25.79 -16.85 -6.41
CA THR A 201 -26.81 -17.74 -6.99
C THR A 201 -27.68 -17.07 -8.03
N THR A 202 -27.71 -15.73 -8.05
CA THR A 202 -28.46 -14.94 -9.04
C THR A 202 -27.63 -14.51 -10.24
N ASN A 203 -26.31 -14.77 -10.23
CA ASN A 203 -25.39 -14.49 -11.33
C ASN A 203 -24.66 -15.76 -11.76
N ASP A 204 -24.18 -15.78 -13.01
CA ASP A 204 -23.47 -16.92 -13.59
C ASP A 204 -22.03 -17.03 -13.08
N MET A 205 -21.46 -15.90 -12.64
CA MET A 205 -20.11 -15.80 -12.09
C MET A 205 -20.05 -14.73 -11.01
N THR A 206 -19.30 -15.00 -9.93
CA THR A 206 -18.98 -14.00 -8.90
C THR A 206 -17.47 -13.87 -8.74
N ILE A 207 -16.99 -12.63 -8.79
CA ILE A 207 -15.60 -12.25 -8.60
C ILE A 207 -15.51 -11.41 -7.33
N LEU A 208 -14.54 -11.72 -6.47
CA LEU A 208 -14.14 -10.83 -5.39
C LEU A 208 -12.95 -10.00 -5.84
N LEU A 209 -13.07 -8.69 -5.80
CA LEU A 209 -11.99 -7.73 -5.95
C LEU A 209 -11.58 -7.30 -4.55
N SER A 210 -10.49 -7.89 -4.05
CA SER A 210 -10.11 -7.84 -2.65
C SER A 210 -8.87 -6.97 -2.44
N HIS A 211 -8.97 -6.07 -1.47
CA HIS A 211 -7.84 -5.35 -0.89
C HIS A 211 -7.68 -5.73 0.58
N ALA A 212 -7.69 -7.03 0.89
CA ALA A 212 -7.58 -7.56 2.25
C ALA A 212 -6.27 -8.33 2.53
N GLY A 213 -5.45 -8.53 1.49
CA GLY A 213 -4.20 -9.27 1.55
C GLY A 213 -4.34 -10.77 1.29
N PHE A 214 -3.27 -11.37 0.77
CA PHE A 214 -3.29 -12.74 0.27
C PHE A 214 -3.66 -13.80 1.31
N ASP A 215 -3.23 -13.65 2.57
CA ASP A 215 -3.61 -14.59 3.63
C ASP A 215 -5.09 -14.48 4.01
N THR A 216 -5.64 -13.26 3.99
CA THR A 216 -7.07 -13.03 4.22
C THR A 216 -7.90 -13.55 3.05
N ASP A 217 -7.44 -13.38 1.81
CA ASP A 217 -8.09 -13.94 0.62
C ASP A 217 -8.24 -15.46 0.69
N LYS A 218 -7.21 -16.15 1.19
CA LYS A 218 -7.28 -17.60 1.43
C LYS A 218 -8.34 -17.94 2.50
N LYS A 219 -8.34 -17.22 3.63
CA LYS A 219 -9.35 -17.41 4.70
C LYS A 219 -10.77 -17.13 4.20
N ILE A 220 -10.96 -16.14 3.34
CA ILE A 220 -12.24 -15.84 2.69
C ILE A 220 -12.68 -17.02 1.82
N ALA A 221 -11.80 -17.53 0.95
CA ALA A 221 -12.11 -18.68 0.09
C ALA A 221 -12.46 -19.95 0.89
N GLU A 222 -11.77 -20.19 2.02
CA GLU A 222 -12.06 -21.30 2.93
C GLU A 222 -13.39 -21.12 3.68
N SER A 223 -13.69 -19.90 4.10
CA SER A 223 -14.90 -19.55 4.88
C SER A 223 -16.17 -19.43 4.04
N LEU A 224 -16.02 -19.18 2.74
CA LEU A 224 -17.11 -18.99 1.76
C LEU A 224 -16.92 -19.93 0.55
N PRO A 225 -16.95 -21.26 0.76
CA PRO A 225 -16.71 -22.21 -0.31
C PRO A 225 -17.79 -22.12 -1.39
N ASN A 226 -17.38 -22.15 -2.66
CA ASN A 226 -18.26 -22.07 -3.84
C ASN A 226 -19.04 -20.75 -3.99
N VAL A 227 -18.61 -19.68 -3.31
CA VAL A 227 -19.21 -18.35 -3.50
C VAL A 227 -18.52 -17.61 -4.64
N PHE A 228 -17.19 -17.48 -4.57
CA PHE A 228 -16.40 -16.75 -5.55
C PHE A 228 -15.73 -17.72 -6.53
N ASN A 229 -15.86 -17.46 -7.83
CA ASN A 229 -15.11 -18.19 -8.85
C ASN A 229 -13.66 -17.73 -8.88
N ILE A 230 -13.44 -16.42 -8.70
CA ILE A 230 -12.12 -15.77 -8.73
C ILE A 230 -12.06 -14.74 -7.60
N ILE A 231 -10.94 -14.72 -6.88
CA ILE A 231 -10.51 -13.62 -6.02
C ILE A 231 -9.30 -12.96 -6.69
N ILE A 232 -9.41 -11.67 -6.94
CA ILE A 232 -8.33 -10.81 -7.45
C ILE A 232 -7.91 -9.93 -6.27
N GLY A 233 -6.76 -10.25 -5.70
CA GLY A 233 -6.23 -9.63 -4.48
C GLY A 233 -5.32 -8.43 -4.70
N GLY A 234 -4.97 -7.77 -3.60
CA GLY A 234 -4.03 -6.65 -3.47
C GLY A 234 -3.46 -6.58 -2.06
N HIS A 235 -3.03 -5.40 -1.60
CA HIS A 235 -2.58 -5.07 -0.24
C HIS A 235 -1.22 -5.65 0.16
N THR A 236 -1.00 -6.96 0.00
CA THR A 236 0.23 -7.64 0.44
C THR A 236 1.34 -7.68 -0.61
N HIS A 237 1.17 -6.95 -1.72
CA HIS A 237 2.15 -6.87 -2.84
C HIS A 237 2.62 -8.23 -3.37
N THR A 238 1.80 -9.26 -3.20
CA THR A 238 2.21 -10.64 -3.42
C THR A 238 2.26 -10.96 -4.91
N LEU A 239 3.43 -11.39 -5.39
CA LEU A 239 3.60 -11.85 -6.77
C LEU A 239 3.13 -13.31 -6.90
N ILE A 240 1.94 -13.51 -7.47
CA ILE A 240 1.38 -14.84 -7.69
C ILE A 240 1.59 -15.26 -9.16
N GLU A 241 2.73 -15.89 -9.44
CA GLU A 241 3.07 -16.36 -10.80
C GLU A 241 2.08 -17.42 -11.33
N LYS A 242 1.55 -18.27 -10.44
CA LYS A 242 0.57 -19.31 -10.76
C LYS A 242 -0.61 -19.21 -9.80
N PRO A 243 -1.86 -19.30 -10.28
CA PRO A 243 -3.03 -19.11 -9.42
C PRO A 243 -3.06 -20.13 -8.28
N VAL A 244 -3.48 -19.69 -7.11
CA VAL A 244 -3.68 -20.54 -5.95
C VAL A 244 -5.14 -20.96 -5.87
N ILE A 245 -5.39 -22.25 -5.71
CA ILE A 245 -6.74 -22.82 -5.74
C ILE A 245 -7.13 -23.32 -4.37
N ILE A 246 -8.24 -22.79 -3.85
CA ILE A 246 -8.87 -23.25 -2.62
C ILE A 246 -10.30 -23.67 -2.97
N GLY A 247 -10.57 -24.98 -2.84
CA GLY A 247 -11.81 -25.56 -3.34
C GLY A 247 -11.96 -25.32 -4.84
N ASN A 248 -12.96 -24.52 -5.23
CA ASN A 248 -13.22 -24.11 -6.62
C ASN A 248 -12.87 -22.64 -6.90
N THR A 249 -12.30 -21.95 -5.92
CA THR A 249 -11.97 -20.53 -6.00
C THR A 249 -10.55 -20.34 -6.51
N THR A 250 -10.38 -19.52 -7.54
CA THR A 250 -9.06 -19.14 -8.09
C THR A 250 -8.59 -17.83 -7.45
N ILE A 251 -7.42 -17.81 -6.84
CA ILE A 251 -6.84 -16.62 -6.19
C ILE A 251 -5.61 -16.16 -6.98
N VAL A 252 -5.58 -14.87 -7.34
CA VAL A 252 -4.49 -14.23 -8.10
C VAL A 252 -4.18 -12.84 -7.56
N GLN A 253 -2.94 -12.39 -7.75
CA GLN A 253 -2.44 -11.06 -7.41
C GLN A 253 -1.20 -10.78 -8.29
N ALA A 254 -1.01 -9.52 -8.68
CA ALA A 254 -0.03 -9.11 -9.69
C ALA A 254 1.14 -8.29 -9.11
N GLY A 255 1.62 -8.62 -7.92
CA GLY A 255 2.75 -7.91 -7.31
C GLY A 255 2.37 -6.50 -6.89
N GLU A 256 3.15 -5.49 -7.28
CA GLU A 256 2.94 -4.08 -6.97
C GLU A 256 3.47 -3.17 -8.10
N TYR A 257 3.22 -1.86 -7.96
CA TYR A 257 3.82 -0.77 -8.75
C TYR A 257 3.58 -0.83 -10.26
N GLY A 258 2.58 -1.60 -10.68
CA GLY A 258 2.30 -1.85 -12.09
C GLY A 258 3.44 -2.57 -12.80
N GLU A 259 4.34 -3.26 -12.09
CA GLU A 259 5.41 -4.06 -12.69
C GLU A 259 4.83 -5.24 -13.49
N TYR A 260 3.74 -5.85 -13.01
CA TYR A 260 3.06 -6.94 -13.68
C TYR A 260 1.60 -6.62 -13.97
N ILE A 261 1.07 -7.22 -15.03
CA ILE A 261 -0.36 -7.28 -15.32
C ILE A 261 -0.80 -8.74 -15.42
N GLY A 262 -1.85 -9.09 -14.68
CA GLY A 262 -2.50 -10.38 -14.79
C GLY A 262 -3.57 -10.39 -15.87
N THR A 263 -3.64 -11.49 -16.63
CA THR A 263 -4.68 -11.74 -17.63
C THR A 263 -5.35 -13.08 -17.36
N ILE A 264 -6.67 -13.09 -17.35
CA ILE A 264 -7.49 -14.27 -17.07
C ILE A 264 -8.47 -14.43 -18.23
N ASP A 265 -8.32 -15.49 -19.01
CA ASP A 265 -9.34 -15.87 -19.98
C ASP A 265 -10.42 -16.68 -19.27
N VAL A 266 -11.61 -16.09 -19.20
CA VAL A 266 -12.76 -16.68 -18.52
C VAL A 266 -13.47 -17.62 -19.47
N MET A 267 -13.42 -18.90 -19.11
CA MET A 267 -13.91 -20.01 -19.92
C MET A 267 -15.24 -20.52 -19.37
N PHE A 268 -16.18 -20.86 -20.26
CA PHE A 268 -17.43 -21.52 -19.90
C PHE A 268 -17.58 -22.83 -20.66
N LYS A 269 -18.02 -23.88 -19.96
CA LYS A 269 -18.38 -25.18 -20.55
C LYS A 269 -19.81 -25.53 -20.14
N ASN A 270 -20.68 -25.72 -21.12
CA ASN A 270 -22.11 -26.00 -20.91
C ASN A 270 -22.80 -24.97 -19.99
N GLY A 271 -22.50 -23.69 -20.17
CA GLY A 271 -23.07 -22.60 -19.37
C GLY A 271 -22.53 -22.50 -17.93
N LYS A 272 -21.52 -23.30 -17.56
CA LYS A 272 -20.85 -23.21 -16.26
C LYS A 272 -19.43 -22.71 -16.40
N TYR A 273 -18.98 -21.92 -15.44
CA TYR A 273 -17.59 -21.49 -15.33
C TYR A 273 -16.66 -22.71 -15.34
N ALA A 274 -15.64 -22.66 -16.18
CA ALA A 274 -14.54 -23.61 -16.24
C ALA A 274 -13.25 -22.91 -15.80
N TYR A 275 -12.27 -23.71 -15.38
CA TYR A 275 -11.01 -23.20 -14.86
C TYR A 275 -10.35 -22.23 -15.85
N PRO A 276 -9.85 -21.06 -15.39
CA PRO A 276 -9.41 -20.02 -16.29
C PRO A 276 -8.01 -20.31 -16.83
N ASN A 277 -7.70 -19.74 -17.99
CA ASN A 277 -6.31 -19.66 -18.43
C ASN A 277 -5.71 -18.35 -17.92
N TYR A 278 -4.76 -18.45 -16.99
CA TYR A 278 -4.10 -17.31 -16.37
C TYR A 278 -2.70 -17.10 -16.93
N LYS A 279 -2.35 -15.83 -17.15
CA LYS A 279 -0.99 -15.40 -17.44
C LYS A 279 -0.68 -14.12 -16.70
N LEU A 280 0.41 -14.12 -15.95
CA LEU A 280 1.03 -12.92 -15.40
C LEU A 280 2.14 -12.45 -16.33
N THR A 281 2.14 -11.18 -16.71
CA THR A 281 3.14 -10.62 -17.64
C THR A 281 3.84 -9.44 -16.98
N ARG A 282 5.18 -9.51 -16.91
CA ARG A 282 6.02 -8.36 -16.52
C ARG A 282 5.97 -7.31 -17.61
N LEU A 283 5.82 -6.04 -17.24
CA LEU A 283 5.80 -4.93 -18.18
C LEU A 283 7.20 -4.38 -18.39
N ASP A 284 8.04 -5.08 -19.15
CA ASP A 284 9.42 -4.66 -19.44
C ASP A 284 9.55 -3.88 -20.77
N GLU A 285 10.80 -3.61 -21.17
CA GLU A 285 11.14 -2.90 -22.42
C GLU A 285 10.68 -3.58 -23.71
N THR A 286 10.23 -4.84 -23.67
CA THR A 286 9.62 -5.50 -24.84
C THR A 286 8.25 -4.91 -25.19
N ILE A 287 7.61 -4.22 -24.24
CA ILE A 287 6.36 -3.49 -24.43
C ILE A 287 6.70 -2.01 -24.58
N LYS A 288 6.36 -1.45 -25.74
CA LYS A 288 6.53 -0.02 -26.00
C LYS A 288 5.61 0.81 -25.11
N GLU A 289 6.10 1.97 -24.69
CA GLU A 289 5.29 2.95 -23.99
C GLU A 289 4.31 3.64 -24.95
N ASP A 290 3.10 3.92 -24.46
CA ASP A 290 2.13 4.74 -25.18
C ASP A 290 2.56 6.22 -25.15
N GLU A 291 2.78 6.81 -26.33
CA GLU A 291 3.30 8.18 -26.46
C GLU A 291 2.33 9.24 -25.91
N THR A 292 1.01 8.99 -25.93
CA THR A 292 0.01 9.94 -25.42
C THR A 292 0.03 9.97 -23.90
N ILE A 293 0.10 8.78 -23.29
CA ILE A 293 0.22 8.65 -21.84
C ILE A 293 1.57 9.19 -21.35
N LEU A 294 2.66 8.92 -22.07
CA LEU A 294 3.97 9.50 -21.74
C LEU A 294 3.93 11.03 -21.74
N ALA A 295 3.40 11.65 -22.80
CA ALA A 295 3.30 13.10 -22.87
C ALA A 295 2.47 13.70 -21.73
N LYS A 296 1.42 13.00 -21.29
CA LYS A 296 0.61 13.39 -20.13
C LYS A 296 1.39 13.30 -18.82
N ILE A 297 2.11 12.20 -18.60
CA ILE A 297 2.97 12.02 -17.42
C ILE A 297 4.09 13.07 -17.39
N ASP A 298 4.67 13.41 -18.55
CA ASP A 298 5.70 14.44 -18.66
C ASP A 298 5.14 15.84 -18.34
N GLU A 299 3.90 16.13 -18.72
CA GLU A 299 3.23 17.36 -18.30
C GLU A 299 2.97 17.37 -16.79
N MET A 300 2.51 16.24 -16.23
CA MET A 300 2.34 16.11 -14.79
C MET A 300 3.67 16.29 -14.04
N GLN A 301 4.76 15.78 -14.60
CA GLN A 301 6.09 15.92 -14.02
C GLN A 301 6.51 17.39 -13.93
N LYS A 302 6.15 18.24 -14.90
CA LYS A 302 6.53 19.67 -14.83
C LYS A 302 5.91 20.37 -13.63
N GLU A 303 4.66 20.07 -13.29
CA GLU A 303 4.03 20.61 -12.09
C GLU A 303 4.62 19.99 -10.82
N VAL A 304 4.96 18.69 -10.84
CA VAL A 304 5.72 18.07 -9.74
C VAL A 304 7.05 18.78 -9.54
N ASP A 305 7.84 18.96 -10.59
CA ASP A 305 9.14 19.62 -10.55
C ASP A 305 9.01 21.06 -10.06
N LYS A 306 7.98 21.78 -10.49
CA LYS A 306 7.71 23.14 -10.03
C LYS A 306 7.40 23.18 -8.54
N GLU A 307 6.54 22.30 -8.04
CA GLU A 307 6.20 22.22 -6.61
C GLU A 307 7.43 21.78 -5.79
N PHE A 308 8.15 20.75 -6.24
CA PHE A 308 9.32 20.20 -5.56
C PHE A 308 10.53 21.13 -5.57
N ASN A 309 10.62 22.05 -6.54
CA ASN A 309 11.66 23.09 -6.57
C ASN A 309 11.30 24.34 -5.75
N THR A 310 10.11 24.38 -5.14
CA THR A 310 9.69 25.46 -4.24
C THR A 310 10.61 25.50 -3.04
N GLU A 311 11.21 26.66 -2.81
CA GLU A 311 11.99 26.95 -1.61
C GLU A 311 11.06 26.98 -0.40
N ILE A 312 11.38 26.19 0.61
CA ILE A 312 10.63 26.17 1.88
C ILE A 312 11.42 26.81 3.03
N ALA A 313 12.76 26.80 2.96
CA ALA A 313 13.63 27.44 3.93
C ALA A 313 15.04 27.67 3.39
N VAL A 314 15.85 28.38 4.17
CA VAL A 314 17.29 28.57 3.98
C VAL A 314 18.01 28.06 5.24
N LEU A 315 18.94 27.13 5.07
CA LEU A 315 19.81 26.61 6.13
C LEU A 315 21.16 27.35 6.17
N PRO A 316 21.71 27.65 7.36
CA PRO A 316 23.01 28.33 7.49
C PRO A 316 24.18 27.43 7.08
N TYR A 317 24.03 26.11 7.22
CA TYR A 317 24.99 25.07 6.80
C TYR A 317 24.23 23.76 6.57
N ALA A 318 24.85 22.81 5.87
CA ALA A 318 24.23 21.54 5.54
C ALA A 318 24.03 20.69 6.80
N LEU A 319 22.92 19.96 6.87
CA LEU A 319 22.67 18.93 7.88
C LEU A 319 22.82 17.57 7.22
N THR A 320 23.94 16.91 7.46
CA THR A 320 24.33 15.65 6.80
C THR A 320 23.86 14.44 7.61
N ASP A 321 23.67 13.31 6.93
CA ASP A 321 23.47 11.99 7.56
C ASP A 321 24.78 11.25 7.85
N GLU A 322 25.92 11.89 7.63
CA GLU A 322 27.23 11.34 8.00
C GLU A 322 27.24 10.94 9.48
N ASP A 323 27.65 9.69 9.75
CA ASP A 323 27.66 9.07 11.08
C ASP A 323 26.34 9.04 11.84
N ILE A 324 25.20 9.36 11.20
CA ILE A 324 23.90 9.38 11.90
C ILE A 324 23.53 8.02 12.49
N ARG A 325 24.04 6.92 11.93
CA ARG A 325 23.83 5.57 12.47
C ARG A 325 24.80 5.19 13.59
N ASN A 326 25.85 5.99 13.80
CA ASN A 326 26.92 5.70 14.74
C ASN A 326 26.84 6.56 15.99
N LYS A 327 26.35 7.80 15.88
CA LYS A 327 26.30 8.78 16.96
C LYS A 327 25.16 9.77 16.77
N SER A 328 24.93 10.58 17.80
CA SER A 328 24.04 11.74 17.71
C SER A 328 24.58 12.72 16.66
N ALA A 329 23.73 13.09 15.70
CA ALA A 329 24.08 14.00 14.61
C ALA A 329 23.15 15.21 14.59
N ALA A 330 23.62 16.33 14.03
CA ALA A 330 22.87 17.58 13.93
C ALA A 330 21.51 17.40 13.24
N LEU A 331 21.48 16.62 12.16
CA LEU A 331 20.25 16.27 11.43
C LEU A 331 19.27 15.50 12.33
N GLY A 332 19.75 14.47 13.03
CA GLY A 332 18.95 13.67 13.95
C GLY A 332 18.40 14.50 15.12
N ASN A 333 19.25 15.34 15.71
CA ASN A 333 18.88 16.26 16.76
C ASN A 333 17.79 17.24 16.30
N PHE A 334 17.95 17.84 15.11
CA PHE A 334 16.98 18.77 14.53
C PHE A 334 15.60 18.13 14.33
N VAL A 335 15.54 16.93 13.76
CA VAL A 335 14.27 16.22 13.53
C VAL A 335 13.63 15.78 14.86
N SER A 336 14.40 15.19 15.78
CA SER A 336 13.88 14.77 17.07
C SER A 336 13.36 15.96 17.90
N ASP A 337 13.97 17.15 17.77
CA ASP A 337 13.50 18.37 18.44
C ASP A 337 12.16 18.85 17.88
N ILE A 338 11.98 18.78 16.56
CA ILE A 338 10.70 19.10 15.90
C ILE A 338 9.61 18.17 16.43
N VAL A 339 9.85 16.87 16.43
CA VAL A 339 8.88 15.87 16.91
C VAL A 339 8.57 16.07 18.39
N SER A 340 9.58 16.27 19.24
CA SER A 340 9.39 16.55 20.66
C SER A 340 8.59 17.82 20.93
N SER A 341 8.64 18.81 20.04
CA SER A 341 7.88 20.06 20.14
C SER A 341 6.48 20.02 19.52
N SER A 342 6.10 18.90 18.89
CA SER A 342 4.83 18.79 18.14
C SER A 342 3.59 18.72 19.02
N GLN A 343 3.74 18.27 20.28
CA GLN A 343 2.68 18.15 21.27
C GLN A 343 3.20 18.54 22.65
N GLU A 344 2.32 19.05 23.51
CA GLU A 344 2.68 19.32 24.91
C GLU A 344 2.88 18.03 25.70
N GLY A 345 3.82 18.05 26.64
CA GLY A 345 4.03 16.94 27.58
C GLY A 345 4.96 15.82 27.08
N ILE A 346 5.44 15.84 25.84
CA ILE A 346 6.45 14.88 25.38
C ILE A 346 7.72 15.01 26.24
N ASP A 347 8.22 13.88 26.74
CA ASP A 347 9.45 13.82 27.52
C ASP A 347 10.68 13.56 26.66
N ILE A 348 10.54 12.68 25.67
CA ILE A 348 11.59 12.31 24.73
C ILE A 348 10.98 11.93 23.38
N ALA A 349 11.61 12.36 22.28
CA ALA A 349 11.35 11.80 20.96
C ALA A 349 12.50 10.88 20.54
N LEU A 350 12.17 9.71 20.01
CA LEU A 350 13.12 8.71 19.52
C LEU A 350 12.89 8.46 18.03
N ILE A 351 13.85 8.84 17.21
CA ILE A 351 13.78 8.72 15.74
C ILE A 351 14.86 7.76 15.28
N ASN A 352 14.49 6.66 14.62
CA ASN A 352 15.47 5.73 14.08
C ASN A 352 16.23 6.37 12.91
N SER A 353 17.54 6.24 12.91
CA SER A 353 18.45 6.89 11.96
C SER A 353 18.22 6.41 10.53
N GLY A 354 17.70 5.18 10.36
CA GLY A 354 17.27 4.63 9.07
C GLY A 354 16.06 5.35 8.47
N SER A 355 15.39 6.24 9.21
CA SER A 355 14.33 7.08 8.65
C SER A 355 14.87 8.34 7.95
N LEU A 356 16.12 8.73 8.25
CA LEU A 356 16.78 9.93 7.72
C LEU A 356 17.79 9.51 6.63
N ARG A 357 17.60 9.97 5.38
CA ARG A 357 18.25 9.43 4.18
C ARG A 357 18.98 10.52 3.38
N GLY A 358 20.26 10.74 3.60
CA GLY A 358 21.00 11.82 2.93
C GLY A 358 20.92 13.13 3.70
N GLU A 359 21.09 14.26 3.00
CA GLU A 359 21.33 15.55 3.64
C GLU A 359 20.28 16.61 3.33
N LEU A 360 20.17 17.58 4.23
CA LEU A 360 19.57 18.89 3.93
C LEU A 360 20.68 19.86 3.51
N PRO A 361 20.61 20.46 2.31
CA PRO A 361 21.69 21.28 1.80
C PRO A 361 21.82 22.61 2.56
N SER A 362 23.04 23.17 2.57
CA SER A 362 23.25 24.56 2.97
C SER A 362 22.59 25.51 1.97
N GLY A 363 22.08 26.64 2.44
CA GLY A 363 21.37 27.59 1.61
C GLY A 363 19.95 27.12 1.32
N LYS A 364 19.52 27.23 0.07
CA LYS A 364 18.15 26.93 -0.35
C LYS A 364 17.78 25.47 -0.09
N VAL A 365 16.76 25.25 0.72
CA VAL A 365 16.10 23.96 0.94
C VAL A 365 14.77 23.96 0.22
N THR A 366 14.55 22.97 -0.64
CA THR A 366 13.30 22.79 -1.38
C THR A 366 12.41 21.71 -0.76
N LEU A 367 11.15 21.67 -1.19
CA LEU A 367 10.26 20.57 -0.84
C LEU A 367 10.83 19.22 -1.32
N GLY A 368 11.42 19.18 -2.51
CA GLY A 368 12.07 17.99 -3.05
C GLY A 368 13.23 17.49 -2.19
N ASN A 369 14.02 18.39 -1.59
CA ASN A 369 15.03 17.97 -0.61
C ASN A 369 14.39 17.21 0.55
N ILE A 370 13.21 17.64 1.03
CA ILE A 370 12.52 16.97 2.13
C ILE A 370 12.08 15.55 1.77
N TYR A 371 11.51 15.38 0.58
CA TYR A 371 11.08 14.06 0.11
C TYR A 371 12.25 13.13 -0.19
N GLU A 372 13.39 13.67 -0.61
CA GLU A 372 14.61 12.89 -0.80
C GLU A 372 15.17 12.41 0.55
N PHE A 373 15.26 13.31 1.55
CA PHE A 373 15.86 12.93 2.83
C PHE A 373 14.93 12.22 3.80
N PHE A 374 13.63 12.44 3.68
CA PHE A 374 12.61 11.79 4.50
C PHE A 374 11.51 11.19 3.61
N PRO A 375 11.78 10.06 2.95
CA PRO A 375 10.89 9.50 1.94
C PRO A 375 9.70 8.71 2.52
N PHE A 376 9.61 8.57 3.85
CA PHE A 376 8.59 7.75 4.51
C PHE A 376 7.42 8.60 5.03
N ASP A 377 6.20 8.06 4.98
CA ASP A 377 4.97 8.69 5.48
C ASP A 377 4.72 8.27 6.95
N ASN A 378 5.76 8.34 7.78
CA ASN A 378 5.68 7.88 9.16
C ASN A 378 4.84 8.84 10.02
N LEU A 379 3.81 8.30 10.67
CA LEU A 379 3.03 9.04 11.65
C LEU A 379 3.68 9.03 13.04
N ILE A 380 3.48 10.10 13.80
CA ILE A 380 3.93 10.18 15.19
C ILE A 380 2.93 9.48 16.13
N ILE A 381 3.45 8.54 16.90
CA ILE A 381 2.74 7.86 17.99
C ILE A 381 3.31 8.34 19.32
N LEU A 382 2.43 8.64 20.28
CA LEU A 382 2.81 8.84 21.67
C LEU A 382 2.48 7.58 22.45
N THR A 383 3.40 7.12 23.29
CA THR A 383 3.15 6.04 24.24
C THR A 383 3.88 6.30 25.55
N THR A 384 3.33 5.81 26.65
CA THR A 384 3.89 6.03 27.98
C THR A 384 4.67 4.80 28.43
N LEU A 385 5.99 4.91 28.48
CA LEU A 385 6.88 3.82 28.93
C LEU A 385 7.34 4.06 30.37
N SER A 386 7.54 2.98 31.13
CA SER A 386 8.32 3.05 32.35
C SER A 386 9.79 3.35 32.03
N GLY A 387 10.54 3.91 32.99
CA GLY A 387 11.96 4.18 32.79
C GLY A 387 12.77 2.91 32.49
N SER A 388 12.40 1.76 33.05
CA SER A 388 13.10 0.49 32.77
C SER A 388 12.88 0.00 31.34
N GLU A 389 11.65 0.13 30.81
CA GLU A 389 11.34 -0.17 29.41
C GLU A 389 12.08 0.78 28.46
N LEU A 390 12.07 2.09 28.76
CA LEU A 390 12.77 3.10 27.96
C LEU A 390 14.29 2.85 27.93
N LYS A 391 14.90 2.54 29.08
CA LYS A 391 16.33 2.20 29.15
C LYS A 391 16.67 0.95 28.34
N SER A 392 15.83 -0.08 28.41
CA SER A 392 16.03 -1.31 27.63
C SER A 392 16.01 -1.04 26.12
N ILE A 393 15.13 -0.14 25.66
CA ILE A 393 15.06 0.30 24.26
C ILE A 393 16.31 1.10 23.87
N LEU A 394 16.79 1.99 24.74
CA LEU A 394 18.02 2.75 24.52
C LEU A 394 19.25 1.84 24.43
N GLU A 395 19.37 0.82 25.29
CA GLU A 395 20.44 -0.19 25.20
C GLU A 395 20.34 -1.05 23.94
N LEU A 396 19.13 -1.45 23.54
CA LEU A 396 18.93 -2.14 22.26
C LEU A 396 19.40 -1.26 21.11
N SER A 397 19.07 0.03 21.13
CA SER A 397 19.53 0.99 20.13
C SER A 397 21.07 1.10 20.09
N ALA A 398 21.72 1.19 21.25
CA ALA A 398 23.19 1.24 21.35
C ALA A 398 23.85 -0.05 20.83
N SER A 399 23.22 -1.21 20.99
CA SER A 399 23.70 -2.46 20.40
C SER A 399 23.61 -2.50 18.85
N ARG A 400 22.95 -1.51 18.25
CA ARG A 400 22.66 -1.39 16.82
C ARG A 400 23.41 -0.24 16.15
N VAL A 401 24.48 0.26 16.78
CA VAL A 401 25.40 1.23 16.17
C VAL A 401 25.84 0.74 14.78
N GLY A 402 25.74 1.63 13.78
CA GLY A 402 25.98 1.35 12.36
C GLY A 402 24.74 0.91 11.58
N GLU A 403 23.66 0.51 12.25
CA GLU A 403 22.41 0.08 11.63
C GLU A 403 21.37 1.23 11.56
N GLY A 404 20.34 1.07 10.71
CA GLY A 404 19.22 2.01 10.64
C GLY A 404 18.42 2.09 11.95
N ALA A 405 18.50 1.04 12.78
CA ALA A 405 17.88 0.94 14.08
C ALA A 405 18.43 1.93 15.12
N PHE A 406 19.66 2.45 14.97
CA PHE A 406 20.23 3.40 15.93
C PHE A 406 19.34 4.65 16.09
N LEU A 407 19.02 5.05 17.31
CA LEU A 407 18.04 6.12 17.60
C LEU A 407 18.73 7.46 17.79
N GLN A 408 18.11 8.50 17.27
CA GLN A 408 18.39 9.91 17.56
C GLN A 408 17.43 10.38 18.64
N VAL A 409 17.90 11.21 19.57
CA VAL A 409 17.12 11.68 20.73
C VAL A 409 16.87 13.18 20.69
N SER A 410 15.71 13.62 21.19
CA SER A 410 15.37 15.04 21.29
C SER A 410 16.22 15.80 22.30
N LYS A 411 16.11 17.13 22.29
CA LYS A 411 16.77 18.04 23.20
C LYS A 411 16.49 17.69 24.64
N ASP A 412 17.37 18.17 25.51
CA ASP A 412 17.33 17.93 26.94
C ASP A 412 17.54 16.46 27.35
N CYS A 413 17.89 15.58 26.40
CA CYS A 413 18.29 14.21 26.65
C CYS A 413 19.82 14.06 26.56
N ILE A 414 20.41 13.32 27.51
CA ILE A 414 21.83 12.92 27.49
C ILE A 414 21.90 11.46 27.90
N ILE A 415 22.40 10.61 27.00
CA ILE A 415 22.50 9.17 27.20
C ILE A 415 23.97 8.75 27.06
N ASN A 416 24.52 8.19 28.13
CA ASN A 416 25.91 7.74 28.21
C ASN A 416 25.96 6.22 28.23
N PHE A 417 26.72 5.65 27.31
CA PHE A 417 27.04 4.24 27.22
C PHE A 417 28.52 4.01 27.50
N ASP A 418 28.88 2.79 27.90
CA ASP A 418 30.26 2.33 27.81
C ASP A 418 30.62 1.87 26.39
N SER A 419 31.89 1.61 26.14
CA SER A 419 32.42 1.05 24.88
C SER A 419 31.76 -0.26 24.41
N ASN A 420 31.03 -0.99 25.26
CA ASN A 420 30.30 -2.20 24.89
C ASN A 420 28.80 -1.93 24.63
N GLY A 421 28.35 -0.68 24.70
CA GLY A 421 26.96 -0.28 24.50
C GLY A 421 26.06 -0.50 25.73
N LYS A 422 26.63 -0.72 26.91
CA LYS A 422 25.86 -0.80 28.15
C LYS A 422 25.54 0.59 28.67
N LEU A 423 24.30 0.82 29.11
CA LEU A 423 23.89 2.12 29.63
C LEU A 423 24.57 2.42 30.97
N LEU A 424 25.27 3.57 31.03
CA LEU A 424 25.90 4.10 32.24
C LEU A 424 24.99 5.09 32.93
N GLU A 425 24.57 6.12 32.20
CA GLU A 425 23.72 7.19 32.70
C GLU A 425 22.74 7.63 31.62
N SER A 426 21.55 8.05 32.03
CA SER A 426 20.55 8.59 31.11
C SER A 426 19.77 9.69 31.81
N TYR A 427 19.63 10.83 31.13
CA TYR A 427 18.97 12.01 31.65
C TYR A 427 17.92 12.52 30.67
N ILE A 428 16.79 12.97 31.21
CA ILE A 428 15.76 13.74 30.50
C ILE A 428 15.52 15.02 31.29
N LYS A 429 15.61 16.18 30.65
CA LYS A 429 15.41 17.50 31.27
C LYS A 429 16.28 17.69 32.52
N GLY A 430 17.51 17.17 32.47
CA GLY A 430 18.50 17.22 33.55
C GLY A 430 18.24 16.29 34.74
N LYS A 431 17.22 15.42 34.68
CA LYS A 431 16.93 14.43 35.72
C LYS A 431 17.27 13.01 35.25
N PRO A 432 17.85 12.16 36.09
CA PRO A 432 18.14 10.78 35.71
C PRO A 432 16.84 10.02 35.43
N ILE A 433 16.83 9.19 34.38
CA ILE A 433 15.68 8.31 34.09
C ILE A 433 15.52 7.33 35.25
N ASN A 434 14.35 7.33 35.89
CA ASN A 434 14.02 6.46 37.01
C ASN A 434 13.18 5.28 36.52
N ASP A 435 13.58 4.06 36.90
CA ASP A 435 12.98 2.81 36.40
C ASP A 435 11.47 2.71 36.60
N ASN A 436 10.94 3.33 37.67
CA ASN A 436 9.54 3.27 38.05
C ASN A 436 8.73 4.51 37.62
N GLU A 437 9.39 5.57 37.15
CA GLU A 437 8.69 6.73 36.60
C GLU A 437 8.20 6.43 35.18
N LYS A 438 7.17 7.16 34.77
CA LYS A 438 6.52 7.03 33.47
C LYS A 438 6.91 8.23 32.60
N TYR A 439 7.27 7.97 31.36
CA TYR A 439 7.74 8.97 30.40
C TYR A 439 6.89 8.92 29.14
N ILE A 440 6.45 10.08 28.65
CA ILE A 440 5.74 10.18 27.38
C ILE A 440 6.77 10.21 26.25
N VAL A 441 6.76 9.14 25.45
CA VAL A 441 7.73 8.89 24.39
C VAL A 441 7.05 9.07 23.04
N ALA A 442 7.61 9.95 22.20
CA ALA A 442 7.18 10.14 20.82
C ALA A 442 8.06 9.31 19.87
N VAL A 443 7.44 8.50 19.02
CA VAL A 443 8.11 7.64 18.03
C VAL A 443 7.40 7.65 16.70
N ALA A 444 8.10 7.28 15.63
CA ALA A 444 7.45 6.90 14.38
C ALA A 444 6.66 5.59 14.56
N ASP A 445 5.47 5.52 13.96
CA ASP A 445 4.63 4.33 13.85
C ASP A 445 5.39 3.09 13.35
N TYR A 446 6.34 3.27 12.42
CA TYR A 446 7.19 2.20 11.90
C TYR A 446 7.93 1.44 13.01
N ILE A 447 8.65 2.13 13.90
CA ILE A 447 9.34 1.47 15.02
C ILE A 447 8.39 1.12 16.16
N PHE A 448 7.30 1.87 16.32
CA PHE A 448 6.24 1.53 17.28
C PHE A 448 5.69 0.13 17.02
N ASN A 449 5.51 -0.23 15.74
CA ASN A 449 5.02 -1.52 15.27
C ASN A 449 6.12 -2.59 15.11
N GLY A 450 7.32 -2.36 15.64
CA GLY A 450 8.40 -3.36 15.65
C GLY A 450 9.34 -3.32 14.45
N GLY A 451 9.24 -2.29 13.60
CA GLY A 451 10.23 -1.98 12.58
C GLY A 451 11.65 -1.93 13.15
N GLU A 452 12.67 -2.20 12.33
CA GLU A 452 14.07 -2.29 12.76
C GLU A 452 14.32 -3.29 13.91
N LYS A 453 13.43 -4.28 14.06
CA LYS A 453 13.48 -5.33 15.10
C LYS A 453 13.42 -4.75 16.52
N TYR A 454 12.67 -3.67 16.72
CA TYR A 454 12.24 -3.23 18.05
C TYR A 454 11.14 -4.17 18.60
N ILE A 455 11.48 -5.45 18.74
CA ILE A 455 10.60 -6.54 19.17
C ILE A 455 11.26 -7.36 20.29
N ASP A 456 10.44 -7.99 21.13
CA ASP A 456 10.90 -8.96 22.12
C ASP A 456 11.24 -10.33 21.48
N SER A 457 11.66 -11.29 22.29
CA SER A 457 11.98 -12.65 21.83
C SER A 457 10.78 -13.41 21.24
N ASN A 458 9.56 -12.96 21.49
CA ASN A 458 8.32 -13.53 20.96
C ASN A 458 7.81 -12.77 19.74
N GLY A 459 8.53 -11.73 19.29
CA GLY A 459 8.14 -10.88 18.17
C GLY A 459 7.16 -9.76 18.52
N LYS A 460 6.87 -9.53 19.80
CA LYS A 460 5.99 -8.42 20.23
C LYS A 460 6.74 -7.08 20.15
N PRO A 461 6.18 -6.03 19.51
CA PRO A 461 6.79 -4.70 19.48
C PRO A 461 7.02 -4.10 20.87
N LEU A 462 8.24 -3.60 21.11
CA LEU A 462 8.67 -3.09 22.42
C LEU A 462 7.92 -1.81 22.85
N PHE A 463 7.62 -0.93 21.90
CA PHE A 463 6.88 0.31 22.20
C PHE A 463 5.40 0.05 22.53
N GLN A 464 4.84 -1.09 22.12
CA GLN A 464 3.46 -1.49 22.45
C GLN A 464 3.30 -2.07 23.87
N TYR A 465 4.38 -2.14 24.66
CA TYR A 465 4.26 -2.35 26.12
C TYR A 465 3.85 -1.09 26.86
N GLY A 466 4.05 0.08 26.25
CA GLY A 466 3.65 1.35 26.83
C GLY A 466 2.14 1.50 26.98
N GLU A 467 1.76 2.33 27.94
CA GLU A 467 0.37 2.65 28.25
C GLU A 467 -0.06 3.96 27.58
N ASN A 468 -1.38 4.22 27.54
CA ASN A 468 -1.94 5.48 27.04
C ASN A 468 -1.46 5.84 25.62
N THR A 469 -1.44 4.87 24.72
CA THR A 469 -1.03 5.09 23.33
C THR A 469 -1.97 6.04 22.61
N ILE A 470 -1.42 7.07 21.97
CA ILE A 470 -2.13 8.05 21.16
C ILE A 470 -1.56 8.03 19.75
N HIS A 471 -2.39 7.68 18.78
CA HIS A 471 -2.10 7.86 17.36
C HIS A 471 -2.42 9.32 17.01
N THR A 472 -1.38 10.15 16.87
CA THR A 472 -1.59 11.61 16.76
C THR A 472 -2.16 12.04 15.41
N GLY A 473 -1.99 11.20 14.37
CA GLY A 473 -2.27 11.56 12.98
C GLY A 473 -1.30 12.59 12.40
N LEU A 474 -0.27 13.00 13.15
CA LEU A 474 0.74 13.94 12.67
C LEU A 474 1.78 13.20 11.83
N ASP A 475 1.90 13.58 10.56
CA ASP A 475 2.96 13.12 9.68
C ASP A 475 4.29 13.82 10.01
N MET A 476 5.37 13.04 10.13
CA MET A 476 6.68 13.58 10.51
C MET A 476 7.27 14.50 9.43
N ARG A 477 7.04 14.20 8.14
CA ARG A 477 7.50 15.05 7.04
C ARG A 477 6.81 16.41 7.09
N ASP A 478 5.50 16.42 7.30
CA ASP A 478 4.71 17.64 7.41
C ASP A 478 5.15 18.50 8.58
N LEU A 479 5.48 17.89 9.74
CA LEU A 479 6.06 18.61 10.87
C LEU A 479 7.38 19.29 10.50
N ILE A 480 8.25 18.61 9.77
CA ILE A 480 9.53 19.17 9.31
C ILE A 480 9.29 20.30 8.30
N ILE A 481 8.47 20.09 7.28
CA ILE A 481 8.11 21.10 6.26
C ILE A 481 7.54 22.34 6.94
N LYS A 482 6.58 22.16 7.85
CA LYS A 482 5.95 23.23 8.62
C LYS A 482 7.00 24.01 9.40
N LYS A 483 7.88 23.33 10.14
CA LYS A 483 8.91 24.00 10.94
C LYS A 483 9.89 24.80 10.08
N LEU A 484 10.34 24.22 8.96
CA LEU A 484 11.22 24.90 8.02
C LEU A 484 10.55 26.16 7.44
N LYS A 485 9.28 26.03 7.00
CA LYS A 485 8.48 27.18 6.52
C LYS A 485 8.26 28.26 7.59
N GLU A 486 8.08 27.87 8.85
CA GLU A 486 7.98 28.80 9.99
C GLU A 486 9.27 29.61 10.17
N TYR A 487 10.44 28.96 10.09
CA TYR A 487 11.72 29.64 10.21
C TYR A 487 11.99 30.56 9.02
N LYS A 488 11.73 30.10 7.79
CA LYS A 488 12.19 30.69 6.51
C LYS A 488 13.71 30.76 6.39
N ASN A 489 14.39 31.41 7.34
CA ASN A 489 15.83 31.33 7.54
C ASN A 489 16.06 30.62 8.88
N VAL A 490 16.56 29.39 8.82
CA VAL A 490 16.77 28.57 10.02
C VAL A 490 17.89 29.21 10.86
N PRO A 491 17.61 29.65 12.10
CA PRO A 491 18.65 30.22 12.94
C PRO A 491 19.63 29.13 13.37
N GLU A 492 20.92 29.44 13.47
CA GLU A 492 21.92 28.47 13.96
C GLU A 492 21.55 27.92 15.35
N SER A 493 20.88 28.71 16.18
CA SER A 493 20.39 28.28 17.50
C SER A 493 19.31 27.20 17.46
N ALA A 494 18.68 26.96 16.31
CA ALA A 494 17.74 25.86 16.12
C ALA A 494 18.45 24.54 15.75
N ILE A 495 19.75 24.58 15.44
CA ILE A 495 20.54 23.42 15.06
C ILE A 495 21.50 23.09 16.21
N ASP A 496 21.27 21.95 16.85
CA ASP A 496 22.10 21.48 17.96
C ASP A 496 23.10 20.42 17.49
N ASN A 497 24.38 20.78 17.49
CA ASN A 497 25.48 19.88 17.11
C ASN A 497 26.07 19.09 18.29
N ARG A 498 25.53 19.23 19.50
CA ARG A 498 26.05 18.51 20.68
C ARG A 498 25.70 17.02 20.57
N GLU A 499 26.65 16.18 20.94
CA GLU A 499 26.37 14.76 21.11
C GLU A 499 25.43 14.55 22.30
N ARG A 500 24.25 14.00 22.01
CA ARG A 500 23.25 13.62 23.02
C ARG A 500 23.34 12.15 23.41
N ILE A 501 24.05 11.36 22.61
CA ILE A 501 24.31 9.93 22.81
C ILE A 501 25.82 9.74 22.73
N ILE A 502 26.42 9.30 23.83
CA ILE A 502 27.87 9.33 24.04
C ILE A 502 28.33 7.91 24.42
N PHE A 503 29.38 7.43 23.76
CA PHE A 503 30.04 6.15 24.08
C PHE A 503 31.41 6.43 24.70
N ASN A 504 31.64 5.95 25.92
CA ASN A 504 32.85 6.22 26.72
C ASN A 504 33.80 5.02 26.85
#